data_AF-A0A8T3YR13-F1
#
_entry.id   AF-A0A8T3YR13-F1
#
_cell.length_a   1.000
_cell.length_b   1.000
_cell.length_c   1.000
_cell.angle_alpha   90.00
_cell.angle_beta   90.00
_cell.angle_gamma   90.00
#
_symmetry.space_group_name_H-M   'P 1'
#
loop_
_entity.id
_entity.type
_entity.pdbx_description
1 polymer ?
#
loop_
_entity_poly.entity_id
_entity_poly.type
_entity_poly.pdbx_seq_one_letter_code
_entity_poly.pdbx_strand_id
1 'polypeptide(L)'
;MKKIGVKICVLVLVFILSSVFSIFVAANEGIIINQVYVDPVDTEAGGEAIELFNPTQQTIDISGYTIKTESSNADVTIPINSKISSNSYYLITDLGWSSLKDNSLWPKADHEEAMTLYNTNSGIALVNKNLEIIDAVGWGDIAEIIAGLYENTAAPNPPTGFSLKRINFQDTNNNSNDFMSFMGINLIFYNSSFVYNASDDNKNNNSNNTKESQNNTETNTTYDISIELPVIINLTNSAPTIIDYNLSLDESEEEGYQIMPNAGEIKDVEINVVVDDNDGNEDVNYVTALVTAPEFVKEIQLNKTANVSNGALFSGNIIMNYYDTPEKYNIVLTAKDSSNENSEKSIEFEYLSVVSFDIDAEQLVFDNVKNKEVKEINGDANFSTKTTPTLKNLGNTKLEVGVYSNSLALDGNVMQYKFSGDYNNITTKIVANETLEQLNFGAEKTLPLSFKIALEKYLKPDVYLANINIVGVAS
;
A
#
# COMPACT_ATOMS: atom_id res chain seq x y z
N MET A 1 -75.31 56.12 26.49
CA MET A 1 -74.03 56.84 26.32
C MET A 1 -73.15 56.06 25.34
N LYS A 2 -72.54 56.79 24.39
CA LYS A 2 -71.47 56.40 23.45
C LYS A 2 -71.70 55.27 22.43
N LYS A 3 -71.85 55.73 21.17
CA LYS A 3 -71.51 55.05 19.91
C LYS A 3 -70.02 54.67 19.89
N ILE A 4 -69.66 53.55 19.27
CA ILE A 4 -68.46 53.44 18.44
C ILE A 4 -68.78 52.49 17.28
N GLY A 5 -68.77 53.05 16.08
CA GLY A 5 -68.83 52.31 14.83
C GLY A 5 -67.43 51.91 14.42
N VAL A 6 -67.30 50.68 13.93
CA VAL A 6 -66.08 50.15 13.32
C VAL A 6 -66.09 50.51 11.85
N LYS A 7 -65.20 51.41 11.42
CA LYS A 7 -64.61 51.47 10.07
C LYS A 7 -63.34 52.33 10.12
N ILE A 8 -62.23 51.77 9.62
CA ILE A 8 -61.11 52.37 8.88
C ILE A 8 -59.93 51.37 9.01
N CYS A 9 -59.59 50.61 7.96
CA CYS A 9 -58.69 50.95 6.85
C CYS A 9 -57.23 51.20 7.31
N VAL A 10 -56.30 50.46 6.71
CA VAL A 10 -55.04 50.95 6.08
C VAL A 10 -53.79 50.09 6.36
N LEU A 11 -53.20 49.67 5.23
CA LEU A 11 -51.80 49.31 4.92
C LEU A 11 -51.14 48.07 5.53
N VAL A 12 -51.11 47.04 4.68
CA VAL A 12 -49.91 46.26 4.35
C VAL A 12 -48.78 47.23 3.97
N LEU A 13 -47.75 47.36 4.82
CA LEU A 13 -46.41 47.80 4.43
C LEU A 13 -45.40 47.56 5.56
N VAL A 14 -45.04 46.29 5.80
CA VAL A 14 -43.82 45.96 6.56
C VAL A 14 -42.65 46.18 5.59
N PHE A 15 -42.27 47.45 5.39
CA PHE A 15 -40.97 47.77 4.80
C PHE A 15 -39.92 47.44 5.85
N ILE A 16 -39.23 46.35 5.58
CA ILE A 16 -37.88 46.05 6.01
C ILE A 16 -37.03 47.32 5.84
N LEU A 17 -36.85 48.05 6.94
CA LEU A 17 -35.72 48.94 7.15
C LEU A 17 -34.78 48.12 8.06
N SER A 18 -34.14 47.07 7.55
CA SER A 18 -32.75 47.12 7.10
C SER A 18 -31.91 48.19 7.82
N SER A 19 -31.90 48.16 9.15
CA SER A 19 -30.69 48.54 9.89
C SER A 19 -29.62 47.52 9.54
N VAL A 20 -28.97 47.75 8.40
CA VAL A 20 -27.68 47.14 8.08
C VAL A 20 -26.74 47.69 9.13
N PHE A 21 -26.64 46.99 10.26
CA PHE A 21 -25.52 47.14 11.15
C PHE A 21 -24.35 46.53 10.35
N SER A 22 -23.68 47.36 9.56
CA SER A 22 -22.32 47.07 9.16
C SER A 22 -21.54 47.00 10.46
N ILE A 23 -21.31 45.79 10.94
CA ILE A 23 -20.29 45.53 11.94
C ILE A 23 -19.00 45.90 11.22
N PHE A 24 -18.50 47.10 11.50
CA PHE A 24 -17.09 47.37 11.29
C PHE A 24 -16.38 46.40 12.22
N VAL A 25 -15.84 45.31 11.66
CA VAL A 25 -14.74 44.60 12.31
C VAL A 25 -13.68 45.66 12.54
N ALA A 26 -13.31 45.87 13.80
CA ALA A 26 -12.29 46.84 14.16
C ALA A 26 -11.06 46.54 13.30
N ALA A 27 -10.61 47.52 12.53
CA ALA A 27 -9.30 47.44 11.90
C ALA A 27 -8.30 47.27 13.05
N ASN A 28 -7.45 46.25 12.96
CA ASN A 28 -6.49 45.95 14.00
C ASN A 28 -5.51 47.15 14.12
N GLU A 29 -5.61 47.92 15.20
CA GLU A 29 -4.84 49.17 15.38
C GLU A 29 -3.43 48.90 15.96
N GLY A 30 -3.05 47.63 16.16
CA GLY A 30 -1.84 47.24 16.88
C GLY A 30 -0.89 46.32 16.11
N ILE A 31 0.22 46.01 16.77
CA ILE A 31 1.13 44.93 16.37
C ILE A 31 0.46 43.61 16.68
N ILE A 32 0.56 42.66 15.76
CA ILE A 32 0.07 41.30 15.96
C ILE A 32 1.23 40.32 16.08
N ILE A 33 1.03 39.27 16.86
CA ILE A 33 1.81 38.05 16.83
C ILE A 33 1.43 37.32 15.54
N ASN A 34 2.37 37.24 14.61
CA ASN A 34 2.15 36.62 13.32
C ASN A 34 2.52 35.13 13.31
N GLN A 35 3.57 34.75 14.03
CA GLN A 35 4.04 33.37 14.05
C GLN A 35 4.72 33.02 15.37
N VAL A 36 4.54 31.80 15.85
CA VAL A 36 5.22 31.26 17.04
C VAL A 36 5.72 29.85 16.74
N TYR A 37 6.97 29.56 17.11
CA TYR A 37 7.64 28.27 16.93
C TYR A 37 8.14 27.77 18.27
N VAL A 38 7.44 26.74 18.77
CA VAL A 38 7.41 26.36 20.20
C VAL A 38 7.98 24.97 20.47
N ASP A 39 8.27 24.20 19.43
CA ASP A 39 8.74 22.82 19.54
C ASP A 39 9.73 22.53 18.39
N PRO A 40 10.96 23.08 18.48
CA PRO A 40 11.99 22.89 17.45
C PRO A 40 12.40 21.41 17.31
N VAL A 41 12.85 21.01 16.12
CA VAL A 41 13.22 19.61 15.84
C VAL A 41 14.57 19.26 16.47
N ASP A 42 15.57 20.14 16.31
CA ASP A 42 16.94 19.81 16.68
C ASP A 42 17.20 20.07 18.17
N THR A 43 16.74 21.22 18.69
CA THR A 43 16.99 21.59 20.09
C THR A 43 15.97 22.56 20.68
N GLU A 44 15.51 22.24 21.88
CA GLU A 44 14.72 23.12 22.76
C GLU A 44 15.49 24.36 23.25
N ALA A 45 16.81 24.42 23.04
CA ALA A 45 17.64 25.55 23.44
C ALA A 45 18.08 26.34 22.21
N GLY A 46 17.56 27.56 22.04
CA GLY A 46 17.90 28.45 20.94
C GLY A 46 17.12 28.20 19.65
N GLY A 47 16.21 27.22 19.62
CA GLY A 47 15.43 26.87 18.42
C GLY A 47 14.09 27.60 18.30
N GLU A 48 13.62 28.28 19.35
CA GLU A 48 12.28 28.88 19.42
C GLU A 48 12.23 30.30 18.82
N ALA A 49 11.05 30.69 18.32
CA ALA A 49 10.86 32.00 17.69
C ALA A 49 9.44 32.56 17.83
N ILE A 50 9.37 33.89 17.89
CA ILE A 50 8.15 34.70 17.86
C ILE A 50 8.33 35.80 16.80
N GLU A 51 7.44 35.82 15.81
CA GLU A 51 7.39 36.86 14.79
C GLU A 51 6.23 37.80 15.05
N LEU A 52 6.53 39.10 15.08
CA LEU A 52 5.55 40.16 15.15
C LEU A 52 5.37 40.79 13.78
N PHE A 53 4.15 41.26 13.48
CA PHE A 53 3.82 41.99 12.26
C PHE A 53 3.09 43.29 12.57
N ASN A 54 3.42 44.34 11.82
CA ASN A 54 2.72 45.61 11.86
C ASN A 54 1.79 45.74 10.64
N PRO A 55 0.48 45.42 10.76
CA PRO A 55 -0.48 45.57 9.68
C PRO A 55 -0.87 47.02 9.40
N THR A 56 -0.40 47.97 10.20
CA THR A 56 -0.80 49.38 10.08
C THR A 56 0.02 50.10 9.01
N GLN A 57 -0.50 51.23 8.55
CA GLN A 57 0.19 52.10 7.59
C GLN A 57 1.26 53.00 8.23
N GLN A 58 1.51 52.88 9.53
CA GLN A 58 2.44 53.73 10.27
C GLN A 58 3.53 52.90 10.95
N THR A 59 4.70 53.46 11.16
CA THR A 59 5.73 52.83 11.98
C THR A 59 5.31 52.85 13.45
N ILE A 60 5.38 51.69 14.11
CA ILE A 60 5.05 51.56 15.54
C ILE A 60 6.35 51.36 16.34
N ASP A 61 6.47 52.10 17.44
CA ASP A 61 7.56 51.95 18.41
C ASP A 61 7.17 50.88 19.44
N ILE A 62 7.93 49.80 19.46
CA ILE A 62 7.72 48.64 20.35
C ILE A 62 8.77 48.58 21.47
N SER A 63 9.52 49.67 21.67
CA SER A 63 10.54 49.75 22.71
C SER A 63 9.96 49.45 24.10
N GLY A 64 10.55 48.47 24.79
CA GLY A 64 10.12 48.05 26.11
C GLY A 64 8.78 47.30 26.15
N TYR A 65 8.26 46.87 25.00
CA TYR A 65 7.23 45.84 24.97
C TYR A 65 7.82 44.53 25.49
N THR A 66 6.99 43.66 26.04
CA THR A 66 7.44 42.39 26.62
C THR A 66 6.63 41.23 26.06
N ILE A 67 7.27 40.06 25.97
CA ILE A 67 6.57 38.79 25.81
C ILE A 67 6.30 38.23 27.19
N LYS A 68 5.02 38.00 27.48
CA LYS A 68 4.57 37.30 28.68
C LYS A 68 4.31 35.83 28.32
N THR A 69 4.76 34.92 29.18
CA THR A 69 4.62 33.47 29.06
C THR A 69 4.02 32.90 30.35
N GLU A 70 3.85 31.57 30.41
CA GLU A 70 3.41 30.85 31.61
C GLU A 70 4.42 31.01 32.78
N SER A 71 5.71 31.16 32.47
CA SER A 71 6.79 31.22 33.47
C SER A 71 7.07 32.65 33.97
N SER A 72 6.75 33.68 33.17
CA SER A 72 7.09 35.07 33.48
C SER A 72 6.11 36.10 32.88
N ASN A 73 5.84 37.17 33.65
CA ASN A 73 5.07 38.32 33.14
C ASN A 73 5.85 39.20 32.14
N ALA A 74 7.17 39.00 32.05
CA ALA A 74 8.08 39.68 31.12
C ALA A 74 9.27 38.75 30.87
N ASP A 75 9.03 37.68 30.12
CA ASP A 75 10.04 36.66 29.79
C ASP A 75 11.09 37.24 28.84
N VAL A 76 10.63 37.96 27.82
CA VAL A 76 11.47 38.72 26.90
C VAL A 76 11.13 40.20 27.00
N THR A 77 12.15 41.07 27.01
CA THR A 77 11.95 42.53 26.94
C THR A 77 12.55 43.09 25.67
N ILE A 78 11.70 43.63 24.80
CA ILE A 78 12.14 44.22 23.53
C ILE A 78 13.01 45.45 23.80
N PRO A 79 14.22 45.54 23.20
CA PRO A 79 15.16 46.63 23.45
C PRO A 79 14.62 48.03 23.15
N ILE A 80 15.25 49.02 23.77
CA ILE A 80 14.99 50.43 23.46
C ILE A 80 15.42 50.76 22.03
N ASN A 81 14.62 51.61 21.35
CA ASN A 81 14.75 51.99 19.94
C ASN A 81 14.29 50.92 18.93
N SER A 82 13.60 49.87 19.36
CA SER A 82 12.98 48.91 18.44
C SER A 82 11.70 49.47 17.83
N LYS A 83 11.61 49.45 16.50
CA LYS A 83 10.46 49.95 15.73
C LYS A 83 10.12 48.98 14.62
N ILE A 84 8.83 48.78 14.37
CA ILE A 84 8.34 48.02 13.23
C ILE A 84 7.78 49.01 12.22
N SER A 85 8.37 49.06 11.02
CA SER A 85 7.87 49.86 9.90
C SER A 85 6.48 49.41 9.48
N SER A 86 5.78 50.26 8.72
CA SER A 86 4.49 49.91 8.12
C SER A 86 4.61 48.62 7.30
N ASN A 87 3.66 47.69 7.46
CA ASN A 87 3.64 46.39 6.78
C ASN A 87 4.98 45.64 6.89
N SER A 88 5.63 45.67 8.04
CA SER A 88 6.94 45.04 8.26
C SER A 88 6.91 44.12 9.48
N TYR A 89 7.98 43.36 9.67
CA TYR A 89 8.09 42.32 10.68
C TYR A 89 9.09 42.67 11.77
N TYR A 90 9.06 41.92 12.87
CA TYR A 90 10.09 41.93 13.90
C TYR A 90 10.23 40.53 14.49
N LEU A 91 11.44 39.98 14.45
CA LEU A 91 11.73 38.61 14.85
C LEU A 91 12.43 38.56 16.21
N ILE A 92 11.81 37.87 17.16
CA ILE A 92 12.32 37.60 18.50
C ILE A 92 12.61 36.09 18.58
N THR A 93 13.78 35.69 19.06
CA THR A 93 14.14 34.26 19.12
C THR A 93 14.85 33.93 20.40
N ASP A 94 14.87 32.64 20.75
CA ASP A 94 15.61 32.17 21.91
C ASP A 94 17.12 32.37 21.73
N LEU A 95 17.83 32.42 22.85
CA LEU A 95 19.26 32.68 22.89
C LEU A 95 20.05 31.56 22.19
N GLY A 96 20.74 31.89 21.09
CA GLY A 96 21.52 30.93 20.32
C GLY A 96 20.95 30.62 18.94
N TRP A 97 19.79 31.19 18.59
CA TRP A 97 19.12 31.07 17.30
C TRP A 97 20.03 31.14 16.10
N SER A 98 20.95 32.12 16.08
CA SER A 98 21.88 32.30 14.96
C SER A 98 22.68 31.05 14.58
N SER A 99 22.87 30.12 15.53
CA SER A 99 23.61 28.86 15.34
C SER A 99 22.75 27.60 15.49
N LEU A 100 21.64 27.65 16.21
CA LEU A 100 20.89 26.47 16.67
C LEU A 100 19.51 26.30 16.02
N LYS A 101 19.06 27.28 15.24
CA LYS A 101 17.80 27.18 14.50
C LYS A 101 17.80 25.98 13.52
N ASP A 102 16.67 25.28 13.45
CA ASP A 102 16.50 24.08 12.61
C ASP A 102 16.76 24.36 11.11
N ASN A 103 16.51 25.58 10.66
CA ASN A 103 16.78 25.98 9.29
C ASN A 103 17.79 27.12 9.20
N SER A 104 19.01 26.78 8.78
CA SER A 104 20.12 27.72 8.59
C SER A 104 19.78 28.93 7.69
N LEU A 105 18.79 28.80 6.79
CA LEU A 105 18.34 29.85 5.87
C LEU A 105 17.42 30.89 6.49
N TRP A 106 16.81 30.63 7.66
CA TRP A 106 16.00 31.63 8.34
C TRP A 106 16.82 32.89 8.65
N PRO A 107 16.21 34.08 8.70
CA PRO A 107 16.96 35.29 8.97
C PRO A 107 17.56 35.27 10.39
N LYS A 108 18.51 36.18 10.62
CA LYS A 108 18.90 36.52 11.99
C LYS A 108 17.74 37.23 12.68
N ALA A 109 17.60 37.02 13.98
CA ALA A 109 16.62 37.72 14.77
C ALA A 109 16.93 39.23 14.82
N ASP A 110 15.89 40.03 15.02
CA ASP A 110 16.04 41.42 15.44
C ASP A 110 16.43 41.49 16.93
N HIS A 111 16.01 40.49 17.72
CA HIS A 111 16.33 40.35 19.14
C HIS A 111 16.48 38.88 19.53
N GLU A 112 17.60 38.53 20.17
CA GLU A 112 17.82 37.21 20.80
C GLU A 112 17.87 37.38 22.32
N GLU A 113 17.03 36.66 23.05
CA GLU A 113 16.99 36.63 24.52
C GLU A 113 16.46 35.27 24.97
N ALA A 114 16.89 34.81 26.15
CA ALA A 114 16.38 33.55 26.69
C ALA A 114 14.86 33.64 26.88
N MET A 115 14.11 32.71 26.32
CA MET A 115 12.65 32.64 26.47
C MET A 115 12.21 31.24 26.90
N THR A 116 11.01 31.14 27.48
CA THR A 116 10.42 29.87 27.90
C THR A 116 9.09 29.66 27.18
N LEU A 117 9.09 28.89 26.09
CA LEU A 117 7.86 28.38 25.49
C LEU A 117 7.66 26.91 25.89
N TYR A 118 6.42 26.52 26.18
CA TYR A 118 6.09 25.11 26.40
C TYR A 118 5.47 24.53 25.14
N ASN A 119 5.93 23.34 24.75
CA ASN A 119 5.55 22.65 23.51
C ASN A 119 4.04 22.32 23.46
N THR A 120 3.38 22.24 24.63
CA THR A 120 1.96 21.89 24.75
C THR A 120 1.23 22.74 25.78
N ASN A 121 -0.06 22.99 25.53
CA ASN A 121 -1.00 23.58 26.50
C ASN A 121 -0.47 24.88 27.14
N SER A 122 -0.04 25.82 26.30
CA SER A 122 0.61 27.05 26.73
C SER A 122 0.21 28.22 25.84
N GLY A 123 0.63 29.43 26.20
CA GLY A 123 0.44 30.60 25.36
C GLY A 123 1.43 31.72 25.64
N ILE A 124 1.39 32.73 24.77
CA ILE A 124 2.13 33.97 24.94
C ILE A 124 1.22 35.18 24.77
N ALA A 125 1.61 36.29 25.38
CA ALA A 125 0.98 37.58 25.16
C ALA A 125 2.03 38.65 24.87
N LEU A 126 1.77 39.47 23.87
CA LEU A 126 2.51 40.69 23.60
C LEU A 126 1.94 41.80 24.50
N VAL A 127 2.78 42.35 25.37
CA VAL A 127 2.36 43.34 26.37
C VAL A 127 3.10 44.66 26.13
N ASN A 128 2.37 45.77 26.11
CA ASN A 128 2.97 47.08 25.93
C ASN A 128 3.57 47.65 27.24
N LYS A 129 4.24 48.80 27.15
CA LYS A 129 4.85 49.49 28.30
C LYS A 129 3.88 49.92 29.41
N ASN A 130 2.57 49.99 29.11
CA ASN A 130 1.52 50.31 30.09
C ASN A 130 0.97 49.05 30.76
N LEU A 131 1.52 47.87 30.47
CA LEU A 131 1.07 46.55 30.92
C LEU A 131 -0.27 46.12 30.32
N GLU A 132 -0.61 46.64 29.14
CA GLU A 132 -1.80 46.24 28.39
C GLU A 132 -1.42 45.11 27.41
N ILE A 133 -2.21 44.04 27.39
CA ILE A 133 -2.09 42.98 26.38
C ILE A 133 -2.54 43.56 25.04
N ILE A 134 -1.66 43.52 24.06
CA ILE A 134 -1.91 43.97 22.69
C ILE A 134 -2.47 42.83 21.85
N ASP A 135 -1.90 41.64 21.98
CA ASP A 135 -2.28 40.43 21.26
C ASP A 135 -1.82 39.21 22.08
N ALA A 136 -2.52 38.09 21.96
CA ALA A 136 -2.17 36.85 22.62
C ALA A 136 -2.44 35.64 21.72
N VAL A 137 -1.62 34.61 21.86
CA VAL A 137 -1.86 33.31 21.21
C VAL A 137 -1.54 32.18 22.16
N GLY A 138 -2.57 31.39 22.46
CA GLY A 138 -2.44 30.12 23.18
C GLY A 138 -2.74 28.94 22.29
N TRP A 139 -2.22 27.77 22.67
CA TRP A 139 -2.31 26.51 21.94
C TRP A 139 -2.55 25.32 22.87
N GLY A 140 -3.38 24.38 22.42
CA GLY A 140 -3.74 23.19 23.20
C GLY A 140 -4.97 23.38 24.08
N ASP A 141 -4.97 22.81 25.28
CA ASP A 141 -6.11 22.84 26.20
C ASP A 141 -6.18 24.14 27.00
N ILE A 142 -7.20 24.96 26.73
CA ILE A 142 -7.45 26.23 27.44
C ILE A 142 -7.60 26.06 28.96
N ALA A 143 -7.95 24.88 29.45
CA ALA A 143 -8.08 24.62 30.89
C ALA A 143 -6.71 24.65 31.61
N GLU A 144 -5.63 24.50 30.86
CA GLU A 144 -4.25 24.45 31.37
C GLU A 144 -3.45 25.73 31.07
N ILE A 145 -4.03 26.69 30.34
CA ILE A 145 -3.37 27.94 29.94
C ILE A 145 -3.78 29.09 30.89
N ILE A 146 -2.81 29.88 31.36
CA ILE A 146 -3.08 31.07 32.19
C ILE A 146 -3.93 32.08 31.40
N ALA A 147 -4.97 32.59 32.06
CA ALA A 147 -5.83 33.62 31.50
C ALA A 147 -5.02 34.85 31.04
N GLY A 148 -5.30 35.29 29.80
CA GLY A 148 -4.60 36.39 29.15
C GLY A 148 -3.39 35.98 28.30
N LEU A 149 -3.08 34.69 28.20
CA LEU A 149 -2.11 34.13 27.25
C LEU A 149 -2.76 33.54 25.99
N TYR A 150 -4.09 33.61 25.89
CA TYR A 150 -4.88 33.16 24.76
C TYR A 150 -6.10 34.06 24.58
N GLU A 151 -6.70 34.01 23.39
CA GLU A 151 -7.89 34.78 23.04
C GLU A 151 -9.05 33.83 22.76
N ASN A 152 -10.06 33.88 23.64
CA ASN A 152 -11.32 33.11 23.57
C ASN A 152 -11.14 31.58 23.55
N THR A 153 -10.60 31.02 22.47
CA THR A 153 -10.26 29.60 22.33
C THR A 153 -8.83 29.48 21.80
N ALA A 154 -8.06 28.51 22.33
CA ALA A 154 -6.70 28.25 21.90
C ALA A 154 -6.64 27.70 20.46
N ALA A 155 -5.53 27.98 19.78
CA ALA A 155 -5.15 27.34 18.54
C ALA A 155 -4.89 25.83 18.77
N PRO A 156 -4.87 25.01 17.70
CA PRO A 156 -4.40 23.63 17.80
C PRO A 156 -2.99 23.56 18.37
N ASN A 157 -2.66 22.47 19.06
CA ASN A 157 -1.28 22.23 19.50
C ASN A 157 -0.38 22.00 18.27
N PRO A 158 0.68 22.78 18.03
CA PRO A 158 1.56 22.55 16.89
C PRO A 158 2.39 21.28 17.13
N PRO A 159 2.54 20.39 16.12
CA PRO A 159 3.50 19.29 16.21
C PRO A 159 4.96 19.79 16.23
N THR A 160 5.89 18.94 16.67
CA THR A 160 7.33 19.21 16.58
C THR A 160 7.76 19.58 15.16
N GLY A 161 8.50 20.67 15.02
CA GLY A 161 8.93 21.20 13.74
C GLY A 161 7.89 22.08 13.03
N PHE A 162 6.77 22.41 13.67
CA PHE A 162 5.74 23.29 13.12
C PHE A 162 5.66 24.61 13.89
N SER A 163 5.37 25.70 13.18
CA SER A 163 4.93 26.95 13.81
C SER A 163 3.43 27.09 13.79
N LEU A 164 2.86 27.80 14.78
CA LEU A 164 1.54 28.41 14.66
C LEU A 164 1.68 29.74 13.94
N LYS A 165 0.99 29.88 12.80
CA LYS A 165 1.01 31.11 12.00
C LYS A 165 -0.38 31.67 11.83
N ARG A 166 -0.47 33.01 11.89
CA ARG A 166 -1.70 33.76 11.74
C ARG A 166 -2.20 33.72 10.28
N ILE A 167 -3.50 33.50 10.11
CA ILE A 167 -4.18 33.37 8.83
C ILE A 167 -4.57 34.75 8.32
N ASN A 168 -4.10 35.12 7.12
CA ASN A 168 -4.45 36.37 6.43
C ASN A 168 -4.24 37.65 7.27
N PHE A 169 -3.31 37.62 8.22
CA PHE A 169 -3.06 38.68 9.20
C PHE A 169 -4.32 39.13 9.96
N GLN A 170 -5.34 38.26 10.05
CA GLN A 170 -6.58 38.55 10.75
C GLN A 170 -6.44 38.23 12.24
N ASP A 171 -7.05 39.08 13.04
CA ASP A 171 -7.18 38.93 14.47
C ASP A 171 -8.64 39.11 14.82
N THR A 172 -9.28 37.97 15.06
CA THR A 172 -10.69 37.90 15.42
C THR A 172 -10.87 37.80 16.93
N ASN A 173 -9.80 38.01 17.71
CA ASN A 173 -9.71 37.72 19.14
C ASN A 173 -10.12 36.27 19.44
N ASN A 174 -9.75 35.34 18.55
CA ASN A 174 -10.02 33.92 18.70
C ASN A 174 -8.91 33.10 18.04
N ASN A 175 -8.00 32.54 18.85
CA ASN A 175 -6.80 31.90 18.31
C ASN A 175 -7.10 30.67 17.44
N SER A 176 -8.19 29.94 17.70
CA SER A 176 -8.59 28.81 16.85
C SER A 176 -9.05 29.19 15.44
N ASN A 177 -9.50 30.44 15.24
CA ASN A 177 -9.85 30.97 13.92
C ASN A 177 -8.67 31.65 13.24
N ASP A 178 -7.76 32.18 14.05
CA ASP A 178 -6.70 33.07 13.58
C ASP A 178 -5.41 32.32 13.28
N PHE A 179 -5.15 31.15 13.87
CA PHE A 179 -3.88 30.42 13.73
C PHE A 179 -4.05 29.01 13.21
N MET A 180 -3.07 28.57 12.42
CA MET A 180 -2.91 27.18 12.00
C MET A 180 -1.45 26.75 11.99
N SER A 181 -1.20 25.45 12.10
CA SER A 181 0.16 24.89 12.10
C SER A 181 0.75 24.82 10.68
N PHE A 182 2.02 25.20 10.53
CA PHE A 182 2.78 25.14 9.28
C PHE A 182 4.16 24.49 9.49
N MET A 183 4.61 23.69 8.51
CA MET A 183 5.97 23.12 8.48
C MET A 183 6.65 23.33 7.12
N GLY A 184 7.92 22.94 7.03
CA GLY A 184 8.66 22.80 5.78
C GLY A 184 8.86 24.14 5.08
N ILE A 185 8.64 24.20 3.76
CA ILE A 185 8.88 25.40 2.95
C ILE A 185 7.97 26.59 3.31
N ASN A 186 6.88 26.37 4.05
CA ASN A 186 5.96 27.43 4.49
C ASN A 186 6.32 28.00 5.87
N LEU A 187 7.26 27.38 6.56
CA LEU A 187 7.83 27.86 7.82
C LEU A 187 9.00 28.81 7.49
N ILE A 188 8.66 30.06 7.23
CA ILE A 188 9.62 31.14 6.97
C ILE A 188 9.37 32.22 8.01
N PHE A 189 10.46 32.72 8.59
CA PHE A 189 10.44 33.91 9.44
C PHE A 189 10.94 35.14 8.69
N TYR A 190 10.44 36.28 9.10
CA TYR A 190 10.77 37.61 8.60
C TYR A 190 11.20 38.48 9.77
N ASN A 191 12.32 39.16 9.59
CA ASN A 191 12.80 40.18 10.51
C ASN A 191 12.51 41.58 9.94
N SER A 192 12.97 42.63 10.62
CA SER A 192 12.74 44.03 10.22
C SER A 192 13.32 44.45 8.86
N SER A 193 14.10 43.59 8.20
CA SER A 193 14.62 43.86 6.85
C SER A 193 13.60 43.58 5.74
N PHE A 194 12.43 43.00 6.06
CA PHE A 194 11.39 42.65 5.10
C PHE A 194 10.20 43.61 5.19
N VAL A 195 9.66 43.99 4.02
CA VAL A 195 8.45 44.80 3.87
C VAL A 195 7.43 44.02 3.04
N TYR A 196 6.23 43.83 3.59
CA TYR A 196 5.11 43.19 2.93
C TYR A 196 4.44 44.15 1.93
N ASN A 197 4.36 43.74 0.66
CA ASN A 197 3.68 44.49 -0.40
C ASN A 197 2.39 43.76 -0.81
N ALA A 198 1.23 44.27 -0.38
CA ALA A 198 -0.09 43.73 -0.72
C ALA A 198 -0.48 43.81 -2.22
N SER A 199 0.46 44.19 -3.11
CA SER A 199 0.21 44.42 -4.55
C SER A 199 0.36 43.17 -5.42
N ASP A 200 0.97 42.10 -4.89
CA ASP A 200 1.34 40.90 -5.67
C ASP A 200 0.27 39.79 -5.64
N ASP A 201 -0.76 39.89 -4.81
CA ASP A 201 -1.84 38.88 -4.73
C ASP A 201 -2.94 39.02 -5.80
N ASN A 202 -2.86 40.03 -6.69
CA ASN A 202 -3.96 40.35 -7.62
C ASN A 202 -3.58 40.30 -9.12
N LYS A 203 -2.57 39.49 -9.50
CA LYS A 203 -2.14 39.36 -10.92
C LYS A 203 -2.01 37.95 -11.49
N ASN A 204 -2.52 36.90 -10.83
CA ASN A 204 -2.60 35.57 -11.43
C ASN A 204 -3.98 35.26 -12.02
N ASN A 205 -4.43 36.10 -12.95
CA ASN A 205 -5.54 35.78 -13.87
C ASN A 205 -5.44 36.55 -15.19
N ASN A 206 -4.37 36.34 -15.98
CA ASN A 206 -4.52 36.24 -17.43
C ASN A 206 -3.29 35.72 -18.18
N SER A 207 -3.62 35.00 -19.25
CA SER A 207 -2.77 34.22 -20.15
C SER A 207 -1.78 35.02 -21.02
N ASN A 208 -0.65 34.36 -21.35
CA ASN A 208 0.18 34.48 -22.57
C ASN A 208 0.53 35.86 -23.15
N ASN A 209 1.82 36.25 -23.13
CA ASN A 209 2.65 36.33 -24.36
C ASN A 209 4.11 36.82 -24.14
N THR A 210 5.01 36.05 -24.77
CA THR A 210 6.30 36.36 -25.43
C THR A 210 6.97 37.76 -25.43
N LYS A 211 8.30 37.67 -25.27
CA LYS A 211 9.44 38.30 -26.01
C LYS A 211 10.25 39.46 -25.40
N GLU A 212 11.51 39.12 -25.14
CA GLU A 212 12.78 39.79 -25.50
C GLU A 212 12.95 41.31 -25.31
N SER A 213 13.71 41.62 -24.26
CA SER A 213 14.90 42.48 -24.17
C SER A 213 15.18 43.55 -25.24
N GLN A 214 15.48 44.79 -24.78
CA GLN A 214 16.77 45.44 -25.07
C GLN A 214 17.12 46.60 -24.10
N ASN A 215 18.24 46.39 -23.38
CA ASN A 215 19.33 47.28 -22.97
C ASN A 215 19.09 48.76 -22.64
N ASN A 216 19.37 49.12 -21.37
CA ASN A 216 20.21 50.28 -21.04
C ASN A 216 21.16 49.94 -19.89
N THR A 217 22.40 50.40 -20.03
CA THR A 217 23.59 50.05 -19.25
C THR A 217 23.60 50.76 -17.90
N GLU A 218 23.28 50.02 -16.84
CA GLU A 218 23.87 50.20 -15.51
C GLU A 218 24.39 48.82 -15.07
N THR A 219 25.34 48.80 -14.14
CA THR A 219 26.13 47.63 -13.73
C THR A 219 25.26 46.46 -13.31
N ASN A 220 24.82 45.66 -14.28
CA ASN A 220 24.11 44.42 -14.05
C ASN A 220 25.15 43.40 -13.60
N THR A 221 25.38 43.34 -12.29
CA THR A 221 25.53 42.03 -11.64
C THR A 221 24.43 41.17 -12.25
N THR A 222 24.81 40.07 -12.90
CA THR A 222 23.87 39.05 -13.29
C THR A 222 23.27 38.53 -11.99
N TYR A 223 22.24 39.20 -11.50
CA TYR A 223 21.30 38.60 -10.57
C TYR A 223 20.64 37.53 -11.42
N ASP A 224 20.97 36.28 -11.13
CA ASP A 224 20.09 35.20 -11.57
C ASP A 224 18.75 35.49 -10.90
N ILE A 225 17.84 36.11 -11.65
CA ILE A 225 16.46 36.31 -11.22
C ILE A 225 15.81 34.94 -11.36
N SER A 226 15.96 34.11 -10.32
CA SER A 226 15.25 32.85 -10.17
C SER A 226 13.89 33.13 -9.54
N ILE A 227 12.84 32.96 -10.33
CA ILE A 227 11.46 32.95 -9.84
C ILE A 227 11.17 31.51 -9.44
N GLU A 228 11.12 31.23 -8.14
CA GLU A 228 10.65 29.94 -7.62
C GLU A 228 9.12 29.98 -7.52
N LEU A 229 8.48 29.22 -8.40
CA LEU A 229 7.04 29.02 -8.37
C LEU A 229 6.74 27.84 -7.43
N PRO A 230 5.87 27.99 -6.42
CA PRO A 230 5.43 26.86 -5.63
C PRO A 230 4.59 25.94 -6.51
N VAL A 231 5.08 24.73 -6.73
CA VAL A 231 4.29 23.65 -7.32
C VAL A 231 3.53 22.99 -6.18
N ILE A 232 2.22 23.20 -6.12
CA ILE A 232 1.35 22.47 -5.19
C ILE A 232 0.95 21.17 -5.88
N ILE A 233 1.41 20.04 -5.33
CA ILE A 233 0.96 18.71 -5.72
C ILE A 233 0.02 18.20 -4.63
N ASN A 234 -1.28 18.18 -4.92
CA ASN A 234 -2.27 17.53 -4.07
C ASN A 234 -2.37 16.06 -4.50
N LEU A 235 -1.67 15.16 -3.80
CA LEU A 235 -1.88 13.73 -3.97
C LEU A 235 -3.16 13.35 -3.23
N THR A 236 -4.22 13.08 -3.97
CA THR A 236 -5.52 12.66 -3.43
C THR A 236 -5.66 11.14 -3.32
N ASN A 237 -4.66 10.42 -3.80
CA ASN A 237 -4.63 8.96 -3.87
C ASN A 237 -3.16 8.51 -3.82
N SER A 238 -2.87 7.44 -3.08
CA SER A 238 -1.62 6.69 -3.20
C SER A 238 -1.88 5.37 -3.90
N ALA A 239 -0.91 4.87 -4.66
CA ALA A 239 -1.03 3.53 -5.21
C ALA A 239 -0.77 2.51 -4.10
N PRO A 240 -1.55 1.42 -4.02
CA PRO A 240 -1.32 0.37 -3.04
C PRO A 240 0.02 -0.29 -3.31
N THR A 241 0.70 -0.75 -2.27
CA THR A 241 2.01 -1.40 -2.34
C THR A 241 1.92 -2.83 -1.81
N ILE A 242 2.35 -3.80 -2.61
CA ILE A 242 2.54 -5.18 -2.14
C ILE A 242 3.83 -5.25 -1.32
N ILE A 243 3.71 -5.44 -0.01
CA ILE A 243 4.85 -5.40 0.92
C ILE A 243 5.35 -6.78 1.35
N ASP A 244 4.48 -7.80 1.31
CA ASP A 244 4.84 -9.17 1.67
C ASP A 244 3.94 -10.17 0.93
N TYR A 245 4.43 -11.39 0.75
CA TYR A 245 3.68 -12.49 0.14
C TYR A 245 4.26 -13.84 0.56
N ASN A 246 3.40 -14.86 0.60
CA ASN A 246 3.80 -16.22 0.88
C ASN A 246 2.88 -17.21 0.13
N LEU A 247 3.45 -18.34 -0.31
CA LEU A 247 2.70 -19.48 -0.79
C LEU A 247 2.82 -20.64 0.19
N SER A 248 1.78 -21.47 0.29
CA SER A 248 1.88 -22.76 0.99
C SER A 248 2.85 -23.67 0.25
N LEU A 249 3.91 -24.09 0.94
CA LEU A 249 4.98 -24.93 0.41
C LEU A 249 4.79 -26.39 0.79
N ASP A 250 5.34 -27.28 -0.03
CA ASP A 250 5.77 -28.58 0.45
C ASP A 250 7.17 -28.44 1.06
N GLU A 251 7.45 -29.18 2.15
CA GLU A 251 8.77 -29.15 2.78
C GLU A 251 9.86 -29.54 1.76
N SER A 252 10.76 -28.60 1.45
CA SER A 252 11.90 -28.81 0.56
C SER A 252 13.15 -28.13 1.12
N GLU A 253 14.32 -28.70 0.82
CA GLU A 253 15.63 -28.13 1.15
C GLU A 253 16.14 -27.17 0.07
N GLU A 254 15.45 -27.07 -1.07
CA GLU A 254 15.86 -26.22 -2.19
C GLU A 254 15.34 -24.78 -2.06
N GLU A 255 16.08 -23.81 -2.60
CA GLU A 255 15.67 -22.41 -2.61
C GLU A 255 14.48 -22.20 -3.57
N GLY A 256 13.45 -21.48 -3.10
CA GLY A 256 12.30 -21.06 -3.90
C GLY A 256 11.01 -21.77 -3.52
N TYR A 257 9.94 -21.48 -4.27
CA TYR A 257 8.65 -22.13 -4.05
C TYR A 257 8.53 -23.40 -4.88
N GLN A 258 8.42 -24.54 -4.21
CA GLN A 258 8.26 -25.85 -4.85
C GLN A 258 6.95 -26.50 -4.41
N ILE A 259 6.24 -27.06 -5.39
CA ILE A 259 4.92 -27.64 -5.19
C ILE A 259 4.89 -29.02 -5.82
N MET A 260 4.72 -30.03 -4.98
CA MET A 260 4.58 -31.44 -5.33
C MET A 260 3.10 -31.77 -5.64
N PRO A 261 2.77 -32.22 -6.86
CA PRO A 261 1.43 -32.72 -7.18
C PRO A 261 0.97 -33.85 -6.25
N ASN A 262 -0.32 -33.89 -5.92
CA ASN A 262 -0.95 -35.07 -5.31
C ASN A 262 -1.34 -36.05 -6.41
N ALA A 263 -0.84 -37.29 -6.38
CA ALA A 263 -1.11 -38.25 -7.44
C ALA A 263 -2.62 -38.51 -7.62
N GLY A 264 -3.15 -38.23 -8.81
CA GLY A 264 -4.56 -38.43 -9.16
C GLY A 264 -5.54 -37.45 -8.51
N GLU A 265 -5.06 -36.47 -7.74
CA GLU A 265 -5.88 -35.56 -6.95
C GLU A 265 -5.59 -34.09 -7.29
N ILE A 266 -6.55 -33.22 -6.97
CA ILE A 266 -6.35 -31.78 -7.07
C ILE A 266 -5.52 -31.32 -5.86
N LYS A 267 -4.68 -30.31 -6.06
CA LYS A 267 -3.91 -29.65 -5.00
C LYS A 267 -4.31 -28.19 -4.88
N ASP A 268 -4.67 -27.79 -3.66
CA ASP A 268 -4.90 -26.39 -3.31
C ASP A 268 -3.58 -25.80 -2.79
N VAL A 269 -3.12 -24.74 -3.45
CA VAL A 269 -1.95 -23.96 -3.03
C VAL A 269 -2.45 -22.63 -2.49
N GLU A 270 -2.35 -22.44 -1.18
CA GLU A 270 -2.74 -21.18 -0.56
C GLU A 270 -1.71 -20.09 -0.91
N ILE A 271 -2.22 -18.91 -1.28
CA ILE A 271 -1.42 -17.71 -1.47
C ILE A 271 -1.93 -16.62 -0.54
N ASN A 272 -0.99 -16.00 0.16
CA ASN A 272 -1.22 -14.92 1.11
C ASN A 272 -0.41 -13.70 0.66
N VAL A 273 -1.05 -12.53 0.62
CA VAL A 273 -0.43 -11.28 0.16
C VAL A 273 -0.77 -10.18 1.15
N VAL A 274 0.24 -9.43 1.59
CA VAL A 274 0.05 -8.25 2.43
C VAL A 274 0.22 -7.00 1.57
N VAL A 275 -0.82 -6.18 1.56
CA VAL A 275 -0.87 -4.92 0.82
C VAL A 275 -0.96 -3.78 1.83
N ASP A 276 -0.16 -2.74 1.62
CA ASP A 276 -0.21 -1.49 2.36
C ASP A 276 -0.54 -0.32 1.42
N ASP A 277 -1.45 0.55 1.84
CA ASP A 277 -1.79 1.78 1.13
C ASP A 277 -1.74 2.96 2.08
N ASN A 278 -1.07 4.03 1.66
CA ASN A 278 -0.76 5.17 2.54
C ASN A 278 -1.99 6.05 2.79
N ASP A 279 -3.00 6.02 1.94
CA ASP A 279 -4.33 6.63 2.12
C ASP A 279 -5.37 5.67 2.73
N GLY A 280 -5.00 4.40 2.90
CA GLY A 280 -5.61 3.48 3.84
C GLY A 280 -6.23 2.23 3.20
N ASN A 281 -5.89 1.05 3.73
CA ASN A 281 -6.22 -0.29 3.20
C ASN A 281 -7.72 -0.68 3.06
N GLU A 282 -8.66 0.22 3.30
CA GLU A 282 -10.10 -0.03 3.12
C GLU A 282 -10.60 0.31 1.71
N ASP A 283 -9.82 1.04 0.92
CA ASP A 283 -10.13 1.38 -0.47
C ASP A 283 -9.44 0.48 -1.51
N VAL A 284 -8.58 -0.44 -1.08
CA VAL A 284 -8.03 -1.52 -1.91
C VAL A 284 -9.19 -2.39 -2.41
N ASN A 285 -9.52 -2.21 -3.68
CA ASN A 285 -10.75 -2.70 -4.28
C ASN A 285 -10.66 -4.21 -4.58
N TYR A 286 -9.53 -4.65 -5.11
CA TYR A 286 -9.25 -6.07 -5.31
C TYR A 286 -7.75 -6.33 -5.43
N VAL A 287 -7.35 -7.52 -4.99
CA VAL A 287 -6.02 -8.08 -5.23
C VAL A 287 -6.20 -9.33 -6.10
N THR A 288 -5.43 -9.45 -7.17
CA THR A 288 -5.46 -10.63 -8.04
C THR A 288 -4.10 -11.29 -8.16
N ALA A 289 -4.12 -12.58 -8.47
CA ALA A 289 -2.96 -13.37 -8.83
C ALA A 289 -3.20 -13.96 -10.23
N LEU A 290 -2.45 -13.49 -11.23
CA LEU A 290 -2.42 -14.07 -12.56
C LEU A 290 -1.29 -15.09 -12.64
N VAL A 291 -1.67 -16.36 -12.67
CA VAL A 291 -0.76 -17.51 -12.75
C VAL A 291 -0.62 -17.94 -14.20
N THR A 292 0.61 -17.97 -14.72
CA THR A 292 0.91 -18.30 -16.12
C THR A 292 2.02 -19.33 -16.28
N ALA A 293 1.83 -20.20 -17.28
CA ALA A 293 2.81 -21.08 -17.91
C ALA A 293 2.42 -21.23 -19.41
N PRO A 294 3.23 -21.85 -20.28
CA PRO A 294 2.98 -21.93 -21.72
C PRO A 294 1.58 -22.43 -22.11
N GLU A 295 1.03 -23.40 -21.38
CA GLU A 295 -0.31 -23.97 -21.63
C GLU A 295 -1.29 -23.71 -20.47
N PHE A 296 -0.94 -22.83 -19.52
CA PHE A 296 -1.74 -22.55 -18.33
C PHE A 296 -1.88 -21.04 -18.11
N VAL A 297 -3.11 -20.54 -18.02
CA VAL A 297 -3.37 -19.15 -17.61
C VAL A 297 -4.59 -19.14 -16.71
N LYS A 298 -4.43 -18.65 -15.48
CA LYS A 298 -5.51 -18.56 -14.51
C LYS A 298 -5.38 -17.31 -13.66
N GLU A 299 -6.44 -16.51 -13.62
CA GLU A 299 -6.54 -15.37 -12.73
C GLU A 299 -7.39 -15.73 -11.51
N ILE A 300 -6.91 -15.37 -10.33
CA ILE A 300 -7.57 -15.63 -9.06
C ILE A 300 -7.73 -14.31 -8.33
N GLN A 301 -8.94 -14.01 -7.87
CA GLN A 301 -9.18 -12.89 -6.97
C GLN A 301 -8.91 -13.33 -5.52
N LEU A 302 -8.07 -12.58 -4.83
CA LEU A 302 -7.76 -12.78 -3.42
C LEU A 302 -8.72 -11.96 -2.57
N ASN A 303 -9.19 -12.54 -1.48
CA ASN A 303 -10.14 -11.90 -0.58
C ASN A 303 -9.41 -11.32 0.63
N LYS A 304 -9.76 -10.12 1.04
CA LYS A 304 -9.28 -9.54 2.31
C LYS A 304 -9.73 -10.44 3.46
N THR A 305 -8.78 -10.98 4.23
CA THR A 305 -9.05 -11.92 5.33
C THR A 305 -8.82 -11.29 6.70
N ALA A 306 -7.88 -10.34 6.82
CA ALA A 306 -7.58 -9.65 8.07
C ALA A 306 -6.88 -8.29 7.82
N ASN A 307 -6.93 -7.42 8.82
CA ASN A 307 -5.97 -6.31 8.95
C ASN A 307 -4.78 -6.81 9.79
N VAL A 308 -3.56 -6.51 9.33
CA VAL A 308 -2.30 -6.88 10.00
C VAL A 308 -1.52 -5.61 10.35
N SER A 309 -0.46 -5.72 11.16
CA SER A 309 0.23 -4.55 11.70
C SER A 309 0.80 -3.60 10.63
N ASN A 310 1.10 -4.12 9.45
CA ASN A 310 1.74 -3.39 8.36
C ASN A 310 0.85 -3.30 7.10
N GLY A 311 -0.45 -3.57 7.18
CA GLY A 311 -1.30 -3.57 5.98
C GLY A 311 -2.58 -4.39 6.12
N ALA A 312 -3.17 -4.79 4.99
CA ALA A 312 -4.26 -5.76 4.90
C ALA A 312 -3.78 -7.07 4.28
N LEU A 313 -4.19 -8.20 4.87
CA LEU A 313 -3.92 -9.54 4.39
C LEU A 313 -5.02 -9.96 3.41
N PHE A 314 -4.61 -10.42 2.23
CA PHE A 314 -5.45 -10.99 1.20
C PHE A 314 -5.04 -12.45 0.96
N SER A 315 -6.01 -13.35 0.91
CA SER A 315 -5.76 -14.79 0.76
C SER A 315 -6.62 -15.40 -0.33
N GLY A 316 -6.10 -16.45 -0.98
CA GLY A 316 -6.81 -17.24 -1.98
C GLY A 316 -6.10 -18.56 -2.26
N ASN A 317 -6.70 -19.41 -3.10
CA ASN A 317 -6.14 -20.72 -3.45
C ASN A 317 -5.91 -20.82 -4.95
N ILE A 318 -4.70 -21.22 -5.33
CA ILE A 318 -4.35 -21.67 -6.67
C ILE A 318 -4.67 -23.17 -6.73
N ILE A 319 -5.74 -23.50 -7.44
CA ILE A 319 -6.12 -24.90 -7.67
C ILE A 319 -5.27 -25.43 -8.83
N MET A 320 -4.40 -26.39 -8.50
CA MET A 320 -3.52 -27.12 -9.41
C MET A 320 -4.06 -28.55 -9.61
N ASN A 321 -4.10 -29.02 -10.84
CA ASN A 321 -4.44 -30.41 -11.15
C ASN A 321 -3.19 -31.29 -11.11
N TYR A 322 -3.33 -32.58 -10.76
CA TYR A 322 -2.21 -33.53 -10.82
C TYR A 322 -1.57 -33.71 -12.20
N TYR A 323 -2.23 -33.22 -13.25
CA TYR A 323 -1.82 -33.35 -14.64
C TYR A 323 -1.33 -32.04 -15.27
N ASP A 324 -1.32 -30.93 -14.51
CA ASP A 324 -0.70 -29.70 -14.96
C ASP A 324 0.81 -29.93 -15.17
N THR A 325 1.38 -29.30 -16.20
CA THR A 325 2.73 -29.60 -16.69
C THR A 325 3.80 -29.34 -15.61
N PRO A 326 4.81 -30.22 -15.47
CA PRO A 326 5.89 -29.98 -14.52
C PRO A 326 6.87 -28.94 -15.09
N GLU A 327 6.81 -27.72 -14.56
CA GLU A 327 7.62 -26.59 -15.00
C GLU A 327 7.54 -25.42 -13.99
N LYS A 328 8.15 -24.30 -14.34
CA LYS A 328 8.04 -23.05 -13.59
C LYS A 328 6.78 -22.28 -14.00
N TYR A 329 6.01 -21.88 -13.01
CA TYR A 329 4.84 -21.03 -13.13
C TYR A 329 5.19 -19.64 -12.62
N ASN A 330 4.82 -18.62 -13.39
CA ASN A 330 4.95 -17.24 -12.97
C ASN A 330 3.62 -16.75 -12.39
N ILE A 331 3.68 -16.02 -11.28
CA ILE A 331 2.52 -15.35 -10.68
C ILE A 331 2.78 -13.86 -10.74
N VAL A 332 1.89 -13.13 -11.41
CA VAL A 332 1.82 -11.67 -11.32
C VAL A 332 0.74 -11.33 -10.31
N LEU A 333 1.16 -10.84 -9.16
CA LEU A 333 0.27 -10.25 -8.17
C LEU A 333 -0.02 -8.81 -8.56
N THR A 334 -1.29 -8.42 -8.54
CA THR A 334 -1.72 -7.04 -8.79
C THR A 334 -2.60 -6.59 -7.64
N ALA A 335 -2.19 -5.52 -6.95
CA ALA A 335 -3.02 -4.84 -5.97
C ALA A 335 -3.53 -3.55 -6.61
N LYS A 336 -4.83 -3.29 -6.49
CA LYS A 336 -5.46 -2.12 -7.12
C LYS A 336 -6.47 -1.46 -6.20
N ASP A 337 -6.38 -0.14 -6.11
CA ASP A 337 -7.27 0.66 -5.28
C ASP A 337 -8.58 1.04 -6.02
N SER A 338 -9.43 1.78 -5.31
CA SER A 338 -10.69 2.30 -5.81
C SER A 338 -10.52 3.38 -6.90
N SER A 339 -9.37 4.04 -6.94
CA SER A 339 -8.98 5.06 -7.93
C SER A 339 -8.32 4.47 -9.17
N ASN A 340 -8.19 3.14 -9.24
CA ASN A 340 -7.63 2.38 -10.35
C ASN A 340 -6.09 2.47 -10.48
N GLU A 341 -5.39 3.01 -9.48
CA GLU A 341 -3.94 2.89 -9.37
C GLU A 341 -3.58 1.48 -8.89
N ASN A 342 -2.39 1.00 -9.27
CA ASN A 342 -1.98 -0.37 -8.96
C ASN A 342 -0.48 -0.50 -8.69
N SER A 343 -0.14 -1.58 -8.00
CA SER A 343 1.20 -2.14 -7.98
C SER A 343 1.17 -3.59 -8.43
N GLU A 344 2.31 -4.02 -8.98
CA GLU A 344 2.51 -5.39 -9.41
C GLU A 344 3.76 -6.00 -8.77
N LYS A 345 3.68 -7.30 -8.47
CA LYS A 345 4.83 -8.09 -8.02
C LYS A 345 4.85 -9.43 -8.74
N SER A 346 5.97 -9.75 -9.38
CA SER A 346 6.18 -11.08 -9.99
C SER A 346 6.93 -12.00 -9.06
N ILE A 347 6.43 -13.23 -8.95
CA ILE A 347 7.02 -14.32 -8.17
C ILE A 347 6.91 -15.61 -8.99
N GLU A 348 7.72 -16.61 -8.69
CA GLU A 348 7.68 -17.90 -9.38
C GLU A 348 7.57 -19.06 -8.39
N PHE A 349 6.92 -20.14 -8.83
CA PHE A 349 7.01 -21.44 -8.18
C PHE A 349 7.26 -22.53 -9.23
N GLU A 350 7.89 -23.62 -8.80
CA GLU A 350 8.10 -24.82 -9.61
C GLU A 350 7.04 -25.88 -9.24
N TYR A 351 6.30 -26.34 -10.25
CA TYR A 351 5.42 -27.48 -10.12
C TYR A 351 6.20 -28.76 -10.47
N LEU A 352 6.41 -29.63 -9.50
CA LEU A 352 7.34 -30.74 -9.62
C LEU A 352 6.77 -31.88 -10.47
N SER A 353 7.66 -32.68 -11.05
CA SER A 353 7.31 -33.89 -11.76
C SER A 353 6.97 -35.03 -10.80
N VAL A 354 5.80 -35.65 -10.96
CA VAL A 354 5.39 -36.87 -10.26
C VAL A 354 5.20 -38.00 -11.25
N VAL A 355 5.82 -39.14 -10.93
CA VAL A 355 5.59 -40.42 -11.58
C VAL A 355 4.62 -41.22 -10.72
N SER A 356 3.40 -41.43 -11.21
CA SER A 356 2.42 -42.28 -10.55
C SER A 356 1.47 -42.85 -11.59
N PHE A 357 1.08 -44.11 -11.44
CA PHE A 357 0.05 -44.73 -12.24
C PHE A 357 -0.64 -45.82 -11.43
N ASP A 358 -1.83 -46.21 -11.87
CA ASP A 358 -2.60 -47.27 -11.25
C ASP A 358 -3.21 -48.19 -12.31
N ILE A 359 -3.68 -49.37 -11.89
CA ILE A 359 -4.37 -50.36 -12.71
C ILE A 359 -5.72 -50.68 -12.09
N ASP A 360 -6.77 -50.71 -12.90
CA ASP A 360 -8.11 -50.98 -12.36
C ASP A 360 -8.37 -52.47 -12.07
N ALA A 361 -7.64 -53.38 -12.71
CA ALA A 361 -7.79 -54.82 -12.55
C ALA A 361 -7.24 -55.33 -11.20
N GLU A 362 -8.09 -56.03 -10.44
CA GLU A 362 -7.71 -56.63 -9.14
C GLU A 362 -6.91 -57.91 -9.32
N GLN A 363 -7.25 -58.71 -10.33
CA GLN A 363 -6.59 -59.96 -10.67
C GLN A 363 -6.80 -60.32 -12.14
N LEU A 364 -5.87 -61.08 -12.70
CA LEU A 364 -5.99 -61.65 -14.05
C LEU A 364 -6.39 -63.12 -13.94
N VAL A 365 -7.61 -63.45 -14.33
CA VAL A 365 -8.13 -64.82 -14.26
C VAL A 365 -8.27 -65.40 -15.67
N PHE A 366 -7.41 -66.37 -15.99
CA PHE A 366 -7.54 -67.18 -17.20
C PHE A 366 -8.29 -68.47 -16.87
N ASP A 367 -9.60 -68.48 -17.09
CA ASP A 367 -10.44 -69.64 -16.76
C ASP A 367 -10.43 -70.73 -17.86
N ASN A 368 -10.49 -71.98 -17.41
CA ASN A 368 -10.65 -73.17 -18.25
C ASN A 368 -9.59 -73.28 -19.38
N VAL A 369 -8.34 -72.86 -19.12
CA VAL A 369 -7.24 -72.97 -20.10
C VAL A 369 -6.93 -74.44 -20.38
N LYS A 370 -7.05 -74.88 -21.63
CA LYS A 370 -6.65 -76.24 -22.03
C LYS A 370 -5.20 -76.24 -22.56
N ASN A 371 -4.55 -77.40 -22.45
CA ASN A 371 -3.26 -77.62 -23.10
C ASN A 371 -3.36 -77.36 -24.61
N LYS A 372 -2.40 -76.62 -25.19
CA LYS A 372 -2.38 -76.17 -26.59
C LYS A 372 -3.48 -75.15 -26.96
N GLU A 373 -4.14 -74.56 -25.97
CA GLU A 373 -5.08 -73.45 -26.17
C GLU A 373 -4.40 -72.11 -25.87
N VAL A 374 -4.87 -71.08 -26.56
CA VAL A 374 -4.53 -69.68 -26.31
C VAL A 374 -5.73 -69.03 -25.64
N LYS A 375 -5.50 -68.30 -24.54
CA LYS A 375 -6.53 -67.48 -23.88
C LYS A 375 -6.04 -66.04 -23.77
N GLU A 376 -6.98 -65.11 -23.88
CA GLU A 376 -6.72 -63.68 -23.89
C GLU A 376 -7.62 -62.98 -22.88
N ILE A 377 -7.06 -61.98 -22.22
CA ILE A 377 -7.77 -60.95 -21.48
C ILE A 377 -7.45 -59.64 -22.23
N ASN A 378 -8.45 -59.08 -22.89
CA ASN A 378 -8.28 -57.81 -23.59
C ASN A 378 -8.46 -56.66 -22.61
N GLY A 379 -7.50 -55.73 -22.58
CA GLY A 379 -7.66 -54.47 -21.86
C GLY A 379 -8.68 -53.57 -22.55
N ASP A 380 -9.17 -52.57 -21.84
CA ASP A 380 -10.06 -51.55 -22.39
C ASP A 380 -9.57 -50.12 -22.02
N ALA A 381 -10.37 -49.10 -22.29
CA ALA A 381 -10.02 -47.71 -21.99
C ALA A 381 -10.72 -47.17 -20.72
N ASN A 382 -11.61 -47.95 -20.13
CA ASN A 382 -12.46 -47.59 -19.01
C ASN A 382 -11.79 -48.01 -17.69
N PHE A 383 -11.24 -47.05 -16.95
CA PHE A 383 -10.57 -47.27 -15.67
C PHE A 383 -11.55 -47.56 -14.52
N SER A 384 -12.41 -48.55 -14.69
CA SER A 384 -13.43 -48.98 -13.72
C SER A 384 -13.81 -50.46 -13.91
N THR A 385 -13.29 -51.13 -14.93
CA THR A 385 -13.63 -52.50 -15.29
C THR A 385 -12.63 -53.48 -14.67
N LYS A 386 -12.95 -53.98 -13.48
CA LYS A 386 -12.07 -54.82 -12.65
C LYS A 386 -11.56 -56.11 -13.29
N THR A 387 -12.10 -56.53 -14.44
CA THR A 387 -11.73 -57.74 -15.17
C THR A 387 -11.03 -57.48 -16.51
N THR A 388 -10.97 -56.23 -16.97
CA THR A 388 -10.40 -55.84 -18.28
C THR A 388 -9.37 -54.74 -18.06
N PRO A 389 -8.07 -55.09 -17.97
CA PRO A 389 -7.08 -54.20 -17.38
C PRO A 389 -6.83 -52.92 -18.17
N THR A 390 -6.85 -51.82 -17.44
CA THR A 390 -6.59 -50.48 -17.92
C THR A 390 -5.59 -49.82 -16.97
N LEU A 391 -4.49 -49.30 -17.50
CA LEU A 391 -3.59 -48.42 -16.74
C LEU A 391 -4.10 -46.98 -16.80
N LYS A 392 -3.91 -46.21 -15.74
CA LYS A 392 -4.14 -44.75 -15.73
C LYS A 392 -2.92 -44.04 -15.18
N ASN A 393 -2.42 -43.04 -15.91
CA ASN A 393 -1.38 -42.15 -15.41
C ASN A 393 -2.00 -41.19 -14.38
N LEU A 394 -1.53 -41.27 -13.14
CA LEU A 394 -1.95 -40.44 -12.01
C LEU A 394 -0.92 -39.35 -11.67
N GLY A 395 0.18 -39.26 -12.42
CA GLY A 395 1.14 -38.17 -12.34
C GLY A 395 1.01 -37.18 -13.52
N ASN A 396 1.80 -36.12 -13.48
CA ASN A 396 1.94 -35.15 -14.57
C ASN A 396 3.09 -35.48 -15.54
N THR A 397 3.84 -36.55 -15.28
CA THR A 397 5.00 -36.93 -16.09
C THR A 397 4.60 -37.95 -17.15
N LYS A 398 5.10 -37.79 -18.38
CA LYS A 398 4.96 -38.81 -19.43
C LYS A 398 5.73 -40.06 -19.01
N LEU A 399 5.11 -41.22 -19.18
CA LEU A 399 5.69 -42.49 -18.74
C LEU A 399 6.09 -43.39 -19.91
N GLU A 400 7.22 -44.07 -19.74
CA GLU A 400 7.53 -45.34 -20.39
C GLU A 400 7.11 -46.47 -19.45
N VAL A 401 6.47 -47.52 -19.98
CA VAL A 401 5.91 -48.60 -19.15
C VAL A 401 6.46 -49.94 -19.60
N GLY A 402 6.86 -50.76 -18.64
CA GLY A 402 7.33 -52.13 -18.84
C GLY A 402 6.53 -53.13 -18.03
N VAL A 403 6.43 -54.36 -18.53
CA VAL A 403 5.75 -55.47 -17.87
C VAL A 403 6.70 -56.67 -17.79
N TYR A 404 6.94 -57.19 -16.60
CA TYR A 404 7.86 -58.31 -16.37
C TYR A 404 7.37 -59.25 -15.26
N SER A 405 8.02 -60.40 -15.08
CA SER A 405 7.71 -61.31 -13.97
C SER A 405 8.92 -62.13 -13.56
N ASN A 406 9.17 -62.22 -12.25
CA ASN A 406 10.25 -63.01 -11.65
C ASN A 406 9.79 -64.36 -11.06
N SER A 407 8.48 -64.62 -11.05
CA SER A 407 7.86 -65.70 -10.26
C SER A 407 6.73 -66.43 -11.02
N LEU A 408 6.87 -66.59 -12.34
CA LEU A 408 5.97 -67.45 -13.09
C LEU A 408 6.30 -68.92 -12.78
N ALA A 409 5.35 -69.64 -12.17
CA ALA A 409 5.42 -71.10 -11.99
C ALA A 409 5.39 -71.89 -13.33
N LEU A 410 5.21 -71.16 -14.43
CA LEU A 410 5.25 -71.62 -15.81
C LEU A 410 6.47 -71.00 -16.49
N ASP A 411 7.08 -71.72 -17.42
CA ASP A 411 8.19 -71.21 -18.25
C ASP A 411 7.81 -69.82 -18.80
N GLY A 412 8.52 -68.74 -18.45
CA GLY A 412 8.07 -67.35 -18.64
C GLY A 412 7.64 -66.99 -20.07
N ASN A 413 8.08 -67.77 -21.06
CA ASN A 413 7.66 -67.73 -22.46
C ASN A 413 6.15 -67.95 -22.71
N VAL A 414 5.38 -68.37 -21.71
CA VAL A 414 3.97 -68.75 -21.84
C VAL A 414 3.02 -67.53 -21.77
N MET A 415 3.45 -66.41 -21.19
CA MET A 415 2.64 -65.18 -21.12
C MET A 415 3.19 -64.06 -22.00
N GLN A 416 2.28 -63.31 -22.58
CA GLN A 416 2.54 -62.17 -23.44
C GLN A 416 1.65 -61.00 -23.01
N TYR A 417 2.13 -59.79 -23.23
CA TYR A 417 1.37 -58.57 -22.98
C TYR A 417 1.40 -57.67 -24.21
N LYS A 418 0.43 -56.75 -24.26
CA LYS A 418 0.40 -55.69 -25.27
C LYS A 418 -0.33 -54.48 -24.72
N PHE A 419 0.23 -53.31 -24.97
CA PHE A 419 -0.46 -52.04 -24.79
C PHE A 419 -1.29 -51.72 -26.05
N SER A 420 -2.55 -51.30 -25.87
CA SER A 420 -3.46 -50.87 -26.95
C SER A 420 -3.52 -51.79 -28.18
N GLY A 421 -4.34 -52.84 -28.16
CA GLY A 421 -4.71 -53.60 -29.38
C GLY A 421 -4.98 -55.09 -29.20
N ASP A 422 -5.21 -55.77 -30.33
CA ASP A 422 -5.31 -57.23 -30.46
C ASP A 422 -3.92 -57.87 -30.68
N TYR A 423 -3.80 -59.19 -30.60
CA TYR A 423 -2.51 -59.89 -30.71
C TYR A 423 -1.97 -60.08 -32.14
N ASN A 424 -2.46 -59.29 -33.10
CA ASN A 424 -2.02 -59.37 -34.49
C ASN A 424 -0.77 -58.49 -34.71
N ASN A 425 0.36 -59.11 -35.10
CA ASN A 425 1.61 -58.48 -35.56
C ASN A 425 2.55 -57.76 -34.55
N ILE A 426 2.72 -58.28 -33.34
CA ILE A 426 3.95 -58.28 -32.50
C ILE A 426 3.51 -58.82 -31.14
N THR A 427 4.31 -59.68 -30.52
CA THR A 427 3.99 -60.26 -29.22
C THR A 427 5.16 -60.08 -28.26
N THR A 428 5.09 -59.04 -27.42
CA THR A 428 6.08 -58.87 -26.36
C THR A 428 5.85 -59.96 -25.31
N LYS A 429 6.89 -60.76 -25.06
CA LYS A 429 6.85 -61.83 -24.07
C LYS A 429 7.11 -61.23 -22.70
N ILE A 430 6.40 -61.72 -21.68
CA ILE A 430 6.76 -61.41 -20.30
C ILE A 430 8.02 -62.21 -19.98
N VAL A 431 9.12 -61.52 -19.70
CA VAL A 431 10.41 -62.13 -19.36
C VAL A 431 10.83 -61.74 -17.94
N ALA A 432 11.89 -62.38 -17.43
CA ALA A 432 12.39 -62.14 -16.08
C ALA A 432 13.11 -60.80 -15.88
N ASN A 433 13.32 -60.04 -16.96
CA ASN A 433 14.00 -58.75 -16.96
C ASN A 433 13.05 -57.63 -17.40
N GLU A 434 13.26 -56.44 -16.86
CA GLU A 434 12.52 -55.24 -17.25
C GLU A 434 12.79 -54.89 -18.71
N THR A 435 11.72 -54.74 -19.49
CA THR A 435 11.77 -54.17 -20.84
C THR A 435 10.75 -53.04 -20.89
N LEU A 436 11.24 -51.80 -21.00
CA LEU A 436 10.40 -50.62 -21.12
C LEU A 436 9.97 -50.45 -22.57
N GLU A 437 8.68 -50.18 -22.79
CA GLU A 437 8.17 -49.73 -24.08
C GLU A 437 7.95 -48.21 -24.05
N GLN A 438 8.44 -47.54 -25.09
CA GLN A 438 8.26 -46.11 -25.26
C GLN A 438 6.84 -45.84 -25.79
N LEU A 439 5.93 -45.50 -24.86
CA LEU A 439 4.49 -45.46 -25.13
C LEU A 439 3.91 -44.04 -25.17
N ASN A 440 4.71 -43.01 -24.85
CA ASN A 440 4.26 -41.62 -24.71
C ASN A 440 2.99 -41.53 -23.83
N PHE A 441 3.00 -42.24 -22.70
CA PHE A 441 1.86 -42.35 -21.78
C PHE A 441 1.75 -41.09 -20.92
N GLY A 442 1.16 -40.04 -21.51
CA GLY A 442 1.01 -38.73 -20.87
C GLY A 442 0.03 -38.70 -19.70
N ALA A 443 0.03 -37.57 -18.99
CA ALA A 443 -0.85 -37.32 -17.86
C ALA A 443 -2.34 -37.50 -18.21
N GLU A 444 -3.15 -37.92 -17.23
CA GLU A 444 -4.58 -38.27 -17.33
C GLU A 444 -4.96 -39.40 -18.29
N LYS A 445 -4.04 -39.85 -19.15
CA LYS A 445 -4.37 -40.84 -20.16
C LYS A 445 -4.62 -42.19 -19.50
N THR A 446 -5.49 -42.95 -20.14
CA THR A 446 -5.64 -44.39 -19.90
C THR A 446 -4.93 -45.17 -21.00
N LEU A 447 -4.46 -46.37 -20.65
CA LEU A 447 -3.76 -47.27 -21.55
C LEU A 447 -4.28 -48.69 -21.37
N PRO A 448 -5.04 -49.24 -22.36
CA PRO A 448 -5.46 -50.63 -22.34
C PRO A 448 -4.25 -51.56 -22.24
N LEU A 449 -4.29 -52.51 -21.31
CA LEU A 449 -3.25 -53.52 -21.14
C LEU A 449 -3.85 -54.92 -21.29
N SER A 450 -3.57 -55.54 -22.44
CA SER A 450 -4.02 -56.89 -22.76
C SER A 450 -2.98 -57.93 -22.32
N PHE A 451 -3.46 -59.10 -21.92
CA PHE A 451 -2.64 -60.26 -21.56
C PHE A 451 -3.07 -61.52 -22.33
N LYS A 452 -2.11 -62.36 -22.69
CA LYS A 452 -2.35 -63.63 -23.38
C LYS A 452 -1.51 -64.73 -22.78
N ILE A 453 -2.12 -65.89 -22.60
CA ILE A 453 -1.45 -67.12 -22.17
C ILE A 453 -1.52 -68.16 -23.30
N ALA A 454 -0.38 -68.78 -23.61
CA ALA A 454 -0.25 -69.79 -24.66
C ALA A 454 0.47 -71.04 -24.12
N LEU A 455 -0.28 -72.08 -23.77
CA LEU A 455 0.26 -73.31 -23.18
C LEU A 455 0.83 -74.24 -24.26
N GLU A 456 2.13 -74.15 -24.55
CA GLU A 456 2.79 -75.00 -25.56
C GLU A 456 3.15 -76.41 -25.05
N LYS A 457 3.30 -76.58 -23.73
CA LYS A 457 3.62 -77.86 -23.06
C LYS A 457 2.40 -78.40 -22.32
N TYR A 458 2.33 -79.73 -22.18
CA TYR A 458 1.30 -80.37 -21.37
C TYR A 458 1.55 -80.10 -19.88
N LEU A 459 0.67 -79.32 -19.27
CA LEU A 459 0.61 -79.11 -17.84
C LEU A 459 -0.39 -80.09 -17.20
N LYS A 460 -0.12 -80.49 -15.96
CA LYS A 460 -1.10 -81.24 -15.15
C LYS A 460 -2.23 -80.28 -14.75
N PRO A 461 -3.50 -80.75 -14.69
CA PRO A 461 -4.59 -79.94 -14.16
C PRO A 461 -4.28 -79.51 -12.71
N ASP A 462 -4.09 -78.21 -12.50
CA ASP A 462 -3.81 -77.59 -11.20
C ASP A 462 -4.07 -76.08 -11.30
N VAL A 463 -4.01 -75.37 -10.16
CA VAL A 463 -4.05 -73.91 -10.10
C VAL A 463 -2.62 -73.37 -10.13
N TYR A 464 -2.30 -72.63 -11.18
CA TYR A 464 -0.99 -72.00 -11.34
C TYR A 464 -1.11 -70.51 -10.98
N LEU A 465 -0.34 -70.08 -9.97
CA LEU A 465 -0.26 -68.69 -9.55
C LEU A 465 0.99 -68.04 -10.13
N ALA A 466 0.88 -66.76 -10.47
CA ALA A 466 1.99 -65.94 -10.94
C ALA A 466 1.76 -64.48 -10.57
N ASN A 467 2.85 -63.77 -10.32
CA ASN A 467 2.83 -62.32 -10.13
C ASN A 467 3.40 -61.64 -11.38
N ILE A 468 2.78 -60.55 -11.79
CA ILE A 468 3.28 -59.68 -12.85
C ILE A 468 3.65 -58.35 -12.18
N ASN A 469 4.80 -57.81 -12.55
CA ASN A 469 5.25 -56.49 -12.15
C ASN A 469 5.05 -55.54 -13.33
N ILE A 470 4.48 -54.38 -13.05
CA ILE A 470 4.33 -53.28 -13.99
C ILE A 470 5.19 -52.15 -13.44
N VAL A 471 6.08 -51.62 -14.28
CA VAL A 471 7.00 -50.53 -13.92
C VAL A 471 6.72 -49.37 -14.86
N GLY A 472 6.67 -48.17 -14.30
CA GLY A 472 6.58 -46.92 -15.05
C GLY A 472 7.75 -46.03 -14.68
N VAL A 473 8.43 -45.47 -15.68
CA VAL A 473 9.50 -44.49 -15.49
C VAL A 473 9.20 -43.24 -16.29
N ALA A 474 9.72 -42.09 -15.85
CA ALA A 474 9.63 -40.84 -16.62
C ALA A 474 10.29 -41.01 -18.00
N SER A 475 9.63 -40.50 -19.05
CA SER A 475 10.10 -40.51 -20.44
C SER A 475 11.04 -39.34 -20.77
#